data_AF-A0A0Q8S0G8-F1
#
_entry.id   AF-A0A0Q8S0G8-F1
#
_cell.length_a   1.000
_cell.length_b   1.000
_cell.length_c   1.000
_cell.angle_alpha   90.00
_cell.angle_beta   90.00
_cell.angle_gamma   90.00
#
_symmetry.space_group_name_H-M   'P 1'
#
loop_
_entity.id
_entity.type
_entity.pdbx_description
1 polymer ?
#
loop_
_entity_poly.entity_id
_entity_poly.type
_entity_poly.pdbx_seq_one_letter_code
_entity_poly.pdbx_strand_id
1 'polypeptide(L)'
;MCFNESKDERQMAKFCSECGSPLSPDARFCAACGAAVSGAEAVTDPVASSPIVSAPLPVIDVETEGASPAPRQTGLLLGGATLLAVAIGSGAWLGLSSSADKPGIVENTKAGEDRPAAETAALYAVAEANLRDRASLQGSKVVGSLKRGEKVSGTLVIDEHGKQWLKIAGGFVSLANLATATPPVLASLDGSDRIATAQCTVFETAAAAAASKTVIKPGAAVRLVGVTADGFTEVGLPGGGVGYTPAASACVTEPSPAKGAVANSLIQFDARTCELGPELEPYFEKARKARDGQSMEETGEEYDFPVDKKFRGLRVTAVIVGYEWQGVAFGDPASKVQAAFRQMGFKIDKNGDFAVDDDVAVATTIRPTDASARSRGQSELICGV
;
A
#
# COMPACT_ATOMS: atom_id res chain seq x y z
N MET A 1 54.56 6.92 -18.38
CA MET A 1 53.83 6.82 -17.10
C MET A 1 52.42 7.29 -17.37
N CYS A 2 51.47 6.37 -17.46
CA CYS A 2 50.06 6.68 -17.70
C CYS A 2 49.39 6.95 -16.37
N PHE A 3 48.87 8.16 -16.16
CA PHE A 3 47.92 8.41 -15.09
C PHE A 3 46.53 8.15 -15.65
N ASN A 4 45.90 7.09 -15.14
CA ASN A 4 44.54 6.71 -15.46
C ASN A 4 43.61 7.52 -14.55
N GLU A 5 42.87 8.48 -15.11
CA GLU A 5 41.79 9.16 -14.40
C GLU A 5 40.67 8.15 -14.12
N SER A 6 40.52 7.78 -12.85
CA SER A 6 39.35 7.08 -12.34
C SER A 6 38.13 7.99 -12.50
N LYS A 7 37.31 7.68 -13.50
CA LYS A 7 35.99 8.23 -13.75
C LYS A 7 35.05 7.77 -12.63
N ASP A 8 35.09 8.47 -11.50
CA ASP A 8 34.17 8.28 -10.38
C ASP A 8 32.85 8.95 -10.74
N GLU A 9 32.02 8.22 -11.48
CA GLU A 9 30.63 8.58 -11.75
C GLU A 9 29.87 8.54 -10.43
N ARG A 10 29.80 9.69 -9.74
CA ARG A 10 28.84 9.96 -8.66
C ARG A 10 27.43 9.84 -9.22
N GLN A 11 26.96 8.61 -9.29
CA GLN A 11 25.60 8.24 -9.62
C GLN A 11 24.71 8.82 -8.53
N MET A 12 24.00 9.91 -8.84
CA MET A 12 23.07 10.53 -7.91
C MET A 12 22.03 9.49 -7.50
N ALA A 13 21.98 9.16 -6.21
CA ALA A 13 21.00 8.25 -5.66
C ALA A 13 19.60 8.75 -6.03
N LYS A 14 18.87 7.96 -6.82
CA LYS A 14 17.44 8.20 -7.06
C LYS A 14 16.70 7.88 -5.78
N PHE A 15 15.64 8.63 -5.46
CA PHE A 15 14.80 8.36 -4.31
C PHE A 15 13.39 8.06 -4.77
N CYS A 16 12.73 7.19 -4.02
CA CYS A 16 11.37 6.74 -4.26
C CYS A 16 10.40 7.91 -4.13
N SER A 17 9.63 8.21 -5.17
CA SER A 17 8.66 9.31 -5.16
C SER A 17 7.55 9.12 -4.14
N GLU A 18 7.26 7.87 -3.77
CA GLU A 18 6.16 7.53 -2.86
C GLU A 18 6.57 7.47 -1.38
N CYS A 19 7.82 7.11 -1.05
CA CYS A 19 8.23 6.99 0.36
C CYS A 19 9.62 7.56 0.68
N GLY A 20 10.28 8.21 -0.28
CA GLY A 20 11.57 8.89 -0.07
C GLY A 20 12.76 7.98 0.19
N SER A 21 12.60 6.64 0.13
CA SER A 21 13.72 5.71 0.31
C SER A 21 14.66 5.71 -0.90
N PRO A 22 15.98 5.55 -0.70
CA PRO A 22 16.92 5.48 -1.81
C PRO A 22 16.59 4.27 -2.70
N LEU A 23 16.54 4.53 -4.00
CA LEU A 23 16.32 3.55 -5.05
C LEU A 23 17.67 3.12 -5.60
N SER A 24 17.79 1.82 -5.86
CA SER A 24 18.87 1.32 -6.71
C SER A 24 18.74 1.90 -8.13
N PRO A 25 19.85 2.10 -8.86
CA PRO A 25 19.85 2.75 -10.18
C PRO A 25 18.88 2.13 -11.20
N ASP A 26 18.67 0.81 -11.08
CA ASP A 26 17.82 -0.01 -11.96
C ASP A 26 16.54 -0.51 -11.26
N ALA A 27 16.17 0.06 -10.11
CA ALA A 27 14.98 -0.34 -9.39
C ALA A 27 13.72 0.03 -10.19
N ARG A 28 12.97 -0.97 -10.66
CA ARG A 28 11.64 -0.79 -11.28
C ARG A 28 10.54 -0.54 -10.25
N PHE A 29 10.78 -0.93 -9.00
CA PHE A 29 9.88 -0.71 -7.87
C PHE A 29 10.70 -0.36 -6.62
N CYS A 30 10.12 0.46 -5.77
CA CYS A 30 10.71 0.93 -4.54
C CYS A 30 10.71 -0.18 -3.48
N ALA A 31 11.89 -0.59 -3.00
CA ALA A 31 12.02 -1.70 -2.05
C ALA A 31 11.36 -1.44 -0.68
N ALA A 32 11.17 -0.16 -0.32
CA ALA A 32 10.60 0.24 0.95
C ALA A 32 9.07 0.32 0.96
N CYS A 33 8.43 0.86 -0.08
CA CYS A 33 6.97 1.01 -0.14
C CYS A 33 6.27 0.27 -1.29
N GLY A 34 7.03 -0.30 -2.24
CA GLY A 34 6.48 -1.07 -3.37
C GLY A 34 6.08 -0.24 -4.59
N ALA A 35 6.17 1.09 -4.53
CA ALA A 35 5.81 1.97 -5.63
C ALA A 35 6.61 1.71 -6.91
N ALA A 36 5.94 1.71 -8.06
CA ALA A 36 6.60 1.64 -9.35
C ALA A 36 7.47 2.89 -9.57
N VAL A 37 8.72 2.68 -9.98
CA VAL A 37 9.64 3.74 -10.35
C VAL A 37 9.46 3.94 -11.85
N SER A 38 8.70 4.97 -12.22
CA SER A 38 8.42 5.29 -13.62
C SER A 38 9.73 5.57 -14.37
N GLY A 39 10.14 4.62 -15.22
CA GLY A 39 11.38 4.71 -16.00
C GLY A 39 11.76 3.48 -16.83
N ALA A 40 10.84 2.55 -17.08
CA ALA A 40 11.04 1.50 -18.09
C ALA A 40 10.10 1.78 -19.26
N GLU A 41 10.51 2.68 -20.16
CA GLU A 41 9.91 2.80 -21.48
C GLU A 41 10.02 1.44 -22.18
N ALA A 42 8.86 0.81 -22.40
CA ALA A 42 8.73 -0.22 -23.38
C ALA A 42 8.90 0.44 -24.75
N VAL A 43 10.00 0.13 -25.43
CA VAL A 43 10.20 0.47 -26.84
C VAL A 43 9.11 -0.24 -27.63
N THR A 44 8.07 0.48 -28.02
CA THR A 44 7.14 0.05 -29.06
C THR A 44 7.72 0.50 -30.40
N ASP A 45 8.23 -0.46 -31.17
CA ASP A 45 8.58 -0.24 -32.59
C ASP A 45 7.34 0.19 -33.40
N PRO A 46 7.49 1.09 -34.39
CA PRO A 46 6.39 1.56 -35.20
C PRO A 46 6.08 0.55 -36.32
N VAL A 47 4.86 0.00 -36.32
CA VAL A 47 4.35 -0.77 -37.46
C VAL A 47 3.88 0.21 -38.53
N ALA A 48 4.56 0.15 -39.68
CA ALA A 48 4.29 0.93 -40.87
C ALA A 48 2.93 0.58 -41.51
N SER A 49 2.23 1.62 -41.93
CA SER A 49 0.99 1.60 -42.72
C SER A 49 1.18 0.95 -44.10
N SER A 50 0.20 0.16 -44.55
CA SER A 50 -0.11 -0.02 -45.97
C SER A 50 -1.57 -0.45 -46.19
N PRO A 51 -2.15 -0.20 -47.38
CA PRO A 51 -3.55 0.16 -47.53
C PRO A 51 -4.47 -1.00 -47.99
N ILE A 52 -5.76 -0.68 -47.88
CA ILE A 52 -6.96 -1.47 -48.19
C ILE A 52 -7.03 -1.86 -49.68
N VAL A 53 -7.34 -3.14 -49.96
CA VAL A 53 -8.01 -3.58 -51.20
C VAL A 53 -9.11 -4.58 -50.85
N SER A 54 -10.32 -4.34 -51.38
CA SER A 54 -11.53 -5.14 -51.20
C SER A 54 -11.71 -6.25 -52.25
N ALA A 55 -12.54 -7.24 -51.87
CA ALA A 55 -13.44 -8.11 -52.69
C ALA A 55 -12.99 -9.61 -52.90
N PRO A 56 -13.92 -10.57 -53.18
CA PRO A 56 -14.32 -11.60 -52.19
C PRO A 56 -14.43 -13.10 -52.66
N LEU A 57 -14.59 -14.03 -51.67
CA LEU A 57 -15.20 -15.41 -51.65
C LEU A 57 -14.55 -16.59 -52.46
N PRO A 58 -14.83 -17.90 -52.17
CA PRO A 58 -15.38 -18.61 -50.99
C PRO A 58 -14.68 -19.96 -50.57
N VAL A 59 -15.13 -20.54 -49.43
CA VAL A 59 -15.09 -21.94 -48.88
C VAL A 59 -13.92 -22.89 -49.14
N ILE A 60 -13.42 -23.58 -48.08
CA ILE A 60 -13.38 -25.06 -47.90
C ILE A 60 -13.23 -25.40 -46.39
N ASP A 61 -14.11 -26.25 -45.87
CA ASP A 61 -14.01 -26.96 -44.58
C ASP A 61 -12.95 -28.09 -44.63
N VAL A 62 -12.08 -28.21 -43.62
CA VAL A 62 -11.51 -29.51 -43.23
C VAL A 62 -11.29 -29.57 -41.72
N GLU A 63 -12.03 -30.47 -41.11
CA GLU A 63 -11.87 -31.02 -39.77
C GLU A 63 -10.77 -32.09 -39.77
N THR A 64 -9.84 -32.07 -38.80
CA THR A 64 -9.20 -33.32 -38.33
C THR A 64 -8.58 -33.17 -36.94
N GLU A 65 -9.06 -34.03 -36.04
CA GLU A 65 -8.50 -34.37 -34.74
C GLU A 65 -7.11 -35.01 -34.86
N GLY A 66 -6.34 -35.01 -33.76
CA GLY A 66 -5.52 -36.18 -33.45
C GLY A 66 -4.18 -35.95 -32.74
N ALA A 67 -4.19 -36.36 -31.47
CA ALA A 67 -3.17 -37.20 -30.81
C ALA A 67 -1.96 -36.56 -30.10
N SER A 68 -1.97 -36.79 -28.77
CA SER A 68 -0.83 -36.81 -27.84
C SER A 68 -0.09 -38.16 -27.91
N PRO A 69 1.17 -38.26 -27.45
CA PRO A 69 1.45 -39.32 -26.47
C PRO A 69 2.47 -39.01 -25.33
N ALA A 70 2.15 -39.66 -24.21
CA ALA A 70 2.80 -40.12 -22.96
C ALA A 70 4.36 -40.35 -22.81
N PRO A 71 4.85 -40.62 -21.55
CA PRO A 71 6.20 -40.31 -21.03
C PRO A 71 7.12 -41.53 -20.74
N ARG A 72 8.35 -41.31 -20.22
CA ARG A 72 9.27 -42.37 -19.72
C ARG A 72 10.04 -42.02 -18.43
N GLN A 73 10.09 -43.01 -17.52
CA GLN A 73 10.85 -43.09 -16.26
C GLN A 73 12.28 -43.62 -16.44
N THR A 74 13.17 -43.36 -15.46
CA THR A 74 14.18 -44.25 -14.80
C THR A 74 15.14 -43.35 -13.98
N GLY A 75 15.80 -43.70 -12.88
CA GLY A 75 15.99 -44.93 -12.12
C GLY A 75 16.95 -44.63 -10.95
N LEU A 76 16.87 -45.49 -9.92
CA LEU A 76 17.57 -45.52 -8.62
C LEU A 76 19.11 -45.66 -8.72
N LEU A 77 19.89 -45.30 -7.68
CA LEU A 77 21.07 -46.06 -7.22
C LEU A 77 21.53 -45.67 -5.78
N LEU A 78 21.99 -46.69 -5.05
CA LEU A 78 22.37 -46.79 -3.62
C LEU A 78 23.87 -46.52 -3.33
N GLY A 79 24.19 -46.28 -2.05
CA GLY A 79 25.49 -46.53 -1.39
C GLY A 79 25.84 -45.43 -0.37
N GLY A 80 26.29 -45.62 0.87
CA GLY A 80 26.73 -46.75 1.70
C GLY A 80 27.55 -46.18 2.89
N ALA A 81 27.29 -46.69 4.11
CA ALA A 81 28.08 -46.78 5.38
C ALA A 81 29.29 -45.84 5.67
N THR A 82 29.56 -45.31 6.88
CA THR A 82 29.88 -46.00 8.16
C THR A 82 30.03 -45.01 9.36
N LEU A 83 29.54 -45.41 10.56
CA LEU A 83 30.09 -45.36 11.96
C LEU A 83 30.98 -44.16 12.43
N LEU A 84 30.88 -43.57 13.64
CA LEU A 84 30.93 -44.16 15.01
C LEU A 84 30.67 -43.07 16.12
N ALA A 85 29.85 -43.40 17.14
CA ALA A 85 29.97 -43.22 18.63
C ALA A 85 30.51 -41.90 19.28
N VAL A 86 30.19 -41.45 20.52
CA VAL A 86 29.39 -41.86 21.71
C VAL A 86 29.44 -40.72 22.78
N ALA A 87 28.51 -40.74 23.76
CA ALA A 87 28.49 -40.17 25.15
C ALA A 87 27.42 -39.08 25.36
N ILE A 88 26.20 -39.37 25.89
CA ILE A 88 25.72 -39.75 27.24
C ILE A 88 25.87 -38.65 28.32
N GLY A 89 24.71 -38.26 28.89
CA GLY A 89 24.54 -37.59 30.19
C GLY A 89 23.11 -37.03 30.32
N SER A 90 22.08 -37.85 30.60
CA SER A 90 21.50 -38.17 31.93
C SER A 90 20.69 -37.05 32.61
N GLY A 91 19.41 -37.32 32.89
CA GLY A 91 18.57 -36.52 33.81
C GLY A 91 17.06 -36.83 33.71
N ALA A 92 16.61 -37.91 34.37
CA ALA A 92 15.23 -38.37 34.42
C ALA A 92 14.43 -37.75 35.59
N TRP A 93 13.09 -37.66 35.44
CA TRP A 93 12.12 -37.54 36.53
C TRP A 93 11.08 -38.69 36.43
N LEU A 94 10.68 -39.17 37.62
CA LEU A 94 9.96 -40.42 37.92
C LEU A 94 8.42 -40.33 37.76
N GLY A 95 7.80 -41.47 37.43
CA GLY A 95 6.36 -41.76 37.61
C GLY A 95 6.04 -43.23 37.33
N LEU A 96 5.69 -44.00 38.37
CA LEU A 96 5.40 -45.45 38.35
C LEU A 96 3.95 -45.79 37.92
N SER A 97 3.79 -46.86 37.15
CA SER A 97 2.67 -47.83 37.21
C SER A 97 3.09 -49.13 36.49
N SER A 98 2.96 -50.28 37.17
CA SER A 98 3.39 -51.61 36.70
C SER A 98 2.32 -52.38 35.94
N SER A 99 2.72 -53.05 34.85
CA SER A 99 2.24 -54.38 34.41
C SER A 99 3.32 -55.00 33.53
N ALA A 100 3.64 -56.28 33.77
CA ALA A 100 4.70 -57.04 33.12
C ALA A 100 4.14 -57.89 31.97
N ASP A 101 4.70 -57.76 30.76
CA ASP A 101 5.41 -58.84 30.05
C ASP A 101 6.03 -58.35 28.71
N LYS A 102 7.19 -58.91 28.36
CA LYS A 102 8.19 -58.50 27.34
C LYS A 102 7.80 -58.90 25.88
N PRO A 103 8.67 -58.66 24.86
CA PRO A 103 9.23 -57.39 24.37
C PRO A 103 8.92 -57.22 22.86
N GLY A 104 8.26 -56.13 22.48
CA GLY A 104 7.98 -55.81 21.08
C GLY A 104 8.61 -54.47 20.73
N ILE A 105 9.75 -54.55 20.05
CA ILE A 105 10.49 -53.53 19.31
C ILE A 105 9.77 -52.17 19.19
N VAL A 106 10.36 -51.15 19.82
CA VAL A 106 10.05 -49.74 19.58
C VAL A 106 10.56 -49.39 18.19
N GLU A 107 9.64 -49.24 17.25
CA GLU A 107 9.91 -48.54 16.00
C GLU A 107 10.04 -47.05 16.34
N ASN A 108 11.29 -46.59 16.43
CA ASN A 108 11.59 -45.16 16.56
C ASN A 108 11.26 -44.52 15.19
N THR A 109 10.03 -44.03 15.07
CA THR A 109 9.61 -43.08 14.05
C THR A 109 10.64 -41.97 14.01
N LYS A 110 11.39 -41.91 12.90
CA LYS A 110 12.25 -40.78 12.58
C LYS A 110 11.40 -39.52 12.64
N ALA A 111 11.80 -38.58 13.49
CA ALA A 111 11.46 -37.17 13.33
C ALA A 111 11.97 -36.73 11.96
N GLY A 112 11.04 -36.77 11.03
CA GLY A 112 11.12 -36.37 9.64
C GLY A 112 9.68 -36.28 9.16
N GLU A 113 8.86 -35.57 9.94
CA GLU A 113 7.49 -35.30 9.55
C GLU A 113 7.51 -34.01 8.76
N ASP A 114 7.38 -34.16 7.44
CA ASP A 114 6.56 -33.28 6.62
C ASP A 114 5.33 -32.89 7.45
N ARG A 115 5.42 -31.77 8.15
CA ARG A 115 4.28 -31.20 8.83
C ARG A 115 3.30 -30.88 7.69
N PRO A 116 2.12 -31.52 7.60
CA PRO A 116 1.19 -31.22 6.54
C PRO A 116 0.95 -29.72 6.59
N ALA A 117 1.26 -29.07 5.48
CA ALA A 117 0.99 -27.68 5.23
C ALA A 117 -0.49 -27.46 5.55
N ALA A 118 -0.79 -26.95 6.75
CA ALA A 118 -2.16 -26.80 7.20
C ALA A 118 -2.82 -25.77 6.28
N GLU A 119 -3.71 -26.26 5.42
CA GLU A 119 -4.55 -25.43 4.59
C GLU A 119 -5.40 -24.57 5.52
N THR A 120 -5.25 -23.27 5.42
CA THR A 120 -5.94 -22.33 6.32
C THR A 120 -7.39 -22.18 5.87
N ALA A 121 -8.29 -22.11 6.86
CA ALA A 121 -9.65 -21.62 6.64
C ALA A 121 -9.58 -20.23 5.97
N ALA A 122 -10.55 -19.93 5.11
CA ALA A 122 -10.51 -18.72 4.30
C ALA A 122 -10.35 -17.44 5.14
N LEU A 123 -9.36 -16.63 4.77
CA LEU A 123 -9.00 -15.38 5.42
C LEU A 123 -9.38 -14.18 4.55
N TYR A 124 -9.47 -13.00 5.14
CA TYR A 124 -9.78 -11.74 4.48
C TYR A 124 -8.65 -10.76 4.66
N ALA A 125 -8.27 -10.06 3.59
CA ALA A 125 -7.32 -8.95 3.68
C ALA A 125 -7.97 -7.79 4.46
N VAL A 126 -7.35 -7.37 5.56
CA VAL A 126 -7.92 -6.30 6.43
C VAL A 126 -7.61 -4.89 5.94
N ALA A 127 -6.63 -4.78 5.03
CA ALA A 127 -6.25 -3.58 4.30
C ALA A 127 -5.72 -4.01 2.92
N GLU A 128 -5.28 -3.06 2.09
CA GLU A 128 -4.52 -3.42 0.90
C GLU A 128 -3.22 -4.13 1.32
N ALA A 129 -3.03 -5.36 0.85
CA ALA A 129 -1.95 -6.23 1.32
C ALA A 129 -1.05 -6.69 0.16
N ASN A 130 0.25 -6.48 0.30
CA ASN A 130 1.21 -6.88 -0.74
C ASN A 130 1.38 -8.40 -0.81
N LEU A 131 1.35 -8.93 -2.04
CA LEU A 131 1.82 -10.26 -2.39
C LEU A 131 3.30 -10.19 -2.74
N ARG A 132 4.10 -11.10 -2.19
CA ARG A 132 5.54 -11.17 -2.41
C ARG A 132 5.95 -12.47 -3.09
N ASP A 133 7.07 -12.45 -3.79
CA ASP A 133 7.66 -13.64 -4.41
C ASP A 133 8.20 -14.65 -3.39
N ARG A 134 8.49 -14.20 -2.16
CA ARG A 134 8.97 -15.01 -1.04
C ARG A 134 8.30 -14.58 0.27
N ALA A 135 8.19 -15.53 1.20
CA ALA A 135 7.77 -15.29 2.58
C ALA A 135 8.88 -14.60 3.37
N SER A 136 9.18 -13.34 3.04
CA SER A 136 10.12 -12.50 3.78
C SER A 136 9.82 -11.03 3.47
N LEU A 137 10.15 -10.12 4.38
CA LEU A 137 10.16 -8.68 4.08
C LEU A 137 11.51 -8.26 3.49
N GLN A 138 12.57 -9.01 3.75
CA GLN A 138 13.93 -8.71 3.34
C GLN A 138 14.25 -9.35 1.99
N GLY A 139 14.59 -8.52 1.00
CA GLY A 139 15.04 -8.97 -0.32
C GLY A 139 13.99 -9.63 -1.20
N SER A 140 12.74 -9.75 -0.75
CA SER A 140 11.61 -10.20 -1.57
C SER A 140 11.05 -9.05 -2.41
N LYS A 141 10.45 -9.40 -3.55
CA LYS A 141 9.80 -8.45 -4.45
C LYS A 141 8.29 -8.54 -4.30
N VAL A 142 7.62 -7.39 -4.39
CA VAL A 142 6.16 -7.35 -4.50
C VAL A 142 5.78 -7.81 -5.91
N VAL A 143 4.88 -8.78 -6.01
CA VAL A 143 4.41 -9.40 -7.26
C VAL A 143 2.92 -9.16 -7.52
N GLY A 144 2.23 -8.54 -6.57
CA GLY A 144 0.82 -8.18 -6.66
C GLY A 144 0.30 -7.62 -5.34
N SER A 145 -1.01 -7.41 -5.24
CA SER A 145 -1.68 -6.99 -4.02
C SER A 145 -3.08 -7.60 -3.89
N LEU A 146 -3.58 -7.67 -2.66
CA LEU A 146 -4.95 -8.01 -2.33
C LEU A 146 -5.70 -6.74 -1.94
N LYS A 147 -6.95 -6.61 -2.38
CA LYS A 147 -7.81 -5.52 -1.94
C LYS A 147 -8.36 -5.79 -0.54
N ARG A 148 -8.65 -4.74 0.21
CA ARG A 148 -9.35 -4.86 1.50
C ARG A 148 -10.67 -5.63 1.32
N GLY A 149 -10.93 -6.59 2.20
CA GLY A 149 -12.08 -7.49 2.17
C GLY A 149 -11.94 -8.66 1.20
N GLU A 150 -10.87 -8.72 0.39
CA GLU A 150 -10.64 -9.83 -0.53
C GLU A 150 -10.39 -11.11 0.25
N LYS A 151 -11.13 -12.16 -0.10
CA LYS A 151 -11.08 -13.46 0.53
C LYS A 151 -10.02 -14.32 -0.14
N VAL A 152 -9.10 -14.87 0.64
CA VAL A 152 -8.01 -15.73 0.19
C VAL A 152 -7.92 -17.01 1.01
N SER A 153 -7.31 -18.03 0.44
CA SER A 153 -7.03 -19.30 1.11
C SER A 153 -5.71 -19.83 0.60
N GLY A 154 -5.01 -20.60 1.43
CA GLY A 154 -3.70 -21.11 1.07
C GLY A 154 -3.00 -21.81 2.22
N THR A 155 -1.70 -21.96 2.06
CA THR A 155 -0.85 -22.72 2.98
C THR A 155 -0.10 -21.78 3.91
N LEU A 156 -0.20 -22.02 5.22
CA LEU A 156 0.60 -21.30 6.20
C LEU A 156 2.08 -21.70 6.09
N VAL A 157 2.96 -20.70 5.98
CA VAL A 157 4.41 -20.88 6.02
C VAL A 157 5.02 -19.92 7.04
N ILE A 158 6.15 -20.30 7.62
CA ILE A 158 6.89 -19.50 8.60
C ILE A 158 8.24 -19.15 7.97
N ASP A 159 8.63 -17.88 8.06
CA ASP A 159 9.92 -17.42 7.55
C ASP A 159 11.08 -17.69 8.51
N GLU A 160 12.29 -17.40 8.07
CA GLU A 160 13.54 -17.57 8.83
C GLU A 160 13.58 -16.74 10.14
N HIS A 161 12.73 -15.74 10.26
CA HIS A 161 12.59 -14.88 11.43
C HIS A 161 11.35 -15.22 12.29
N GLY A 162 10.68 -16.32 11.99
CA GLY A 162 9.50 -16.79 12.74
C GLY A 162 8.20 -16.04 12.39
N LYS A 163 8.17 -15.19 11.37
CA LYS A 163 6.93 -14.52 10.95
C LYS A 163 6.08 -15.44 10.10
N GLN A 164 4.78 -15.31 10.25
CA GLN A 164 3.80 -16.13 9.55
C GLN A 164 3.36 -15.47 8.24
N TRP A 165 3.26 -16.29 7.20
CA TRP A 165 2.87 -15.91 5.85
C TRP A 165 1.88 -16.93 5.30
N LEU A 166 0.98 -16.47 4.43
CA LEU A 166 0.10 -17.33 3.67
C LEU A 166 0.62 -17.43 2.23
N LYS A 167 0.97 -18.63 1.79
CA LYS A 167 1.27 -18.93 0.39
C LYS A 167 -0.02 -19.16 -0.37
N ILE A 168 -0.25 -18.36 -1.40
CA ILE A 168 -1.39 -18.44 -2.31
C ILE A 168 -0.91 -18.52 -3.77
N ALA A 169 -1.81 -18.75 -4.73
CA ALA A 169 -1.45 -18.91 -6.15
C ALA A 169 -0.66 -17.71 -6.74
N GLY A 170 -0.82 -16.50 -6.18
CA GLY A 170 -0.15 -15.27 -6.62
C GLY A 170 1.08 -14.86 -5.80
N GLY A 171 1.53 -15.66 -4.82
CA GLY A 171 2.70 -15.35 -3.99
C GLY A 171 2.46 -15.54 -2.49
N PHE A 172 3.16 -14.75 -1.68
CA PHE A 172 3.14 -14.82 -0.23
C PHE A 172 2.62 -13.51 0.36
N VAL A 173 1.59 -13.59 1.21
CA VAL A 173 1.07 -12.45 1.96
C VAL A 173 1.35 -12.63 3.44
N SER A 174 1.74 -11.56 4.14
CA SER A 174 1.96 -11.63 5.57
C SER A 174 0.64 -11.90 6.29
N LEU A 175 0.62 -12.88 7.19
CA LEU A 175 -0.58 -13.23 7.95
C LEU A 175 -1.06 -12.06 8.83
N ALA A 176 -0.16 -11.14 9.20
CA ALA A 176 -0.51 -9.92 9.94
C ALA A 176 -1.54 -9.04 9.20
N ASN A 177 -1.58 -9.11 7.87
CA ASN A 177 -2.52 -8.35 7.03
C ASN A 177 -3.82 -9.11 6.73
N LEU A 178 -4.03 -10.27 7.37
CA LEU A 178 -5.20 -11.11 7.16
C LEU A 178 -5.98 -11.31 8.46
N ALA A 179 -7.28 -11.52 8.35
CA ALA A 179 -8.15 -11.88 9.47
C ALA A 179 -9.12 -12.99 9.08
N THR A 180 -9.64 -13.71 10.06
CA THR A 180 -10.65 -14.76 9.87
C THR A 180 -12.05 -14.18 9.64
N ALA A 181 -12.28 -12.92 10.00
CA ALA A 181 -13.52 -12.20 9.79
C ALA A 181 -13.35 -11.14 8.69
N THR A 182 -14.43 -10.87 7.96
CA THR A 182 -14.48 -9.78 6.98
C THR A 182 -14.26 -8.44 7.71
N PRO A 183 -13.38 -7.57 7.20
CA PRO A 183 -13.12 -6.29 7.85
C PRO A 183 -14.36 -5.36 7.72
N PRO A 184 -14.70 -4.57 8.75
CA PRO A 184 -15.89 -3.70 8.76
C PRO A 184 -15.87 -2.68 7.62
N VAL A 185 -17.01 -2.17 7.18
CA VAL A 185 -17.03 -1.07 6.20
C VAL A 185 -16.51 0.22 6.87
N LEU A 186 -15.63 0.95 6.20
CA LEU A 186 -15.16 2.26 6.66
C LEU A 186 -16.19 3.33 6.26
N ALA A 187 -16.74 4.03 7.25
CA ALA A 187 -17.62 5.18 7.06
C ALA A 187 -16.82 6.44 6.71
N SER A 188 -15.60 6.56 7.23
CA SER A 188 -14.66 7.63 6.89
C SER A 188 -13.23 7.11 6.82
N LEU A 189 -12.39 7.79 6.04
CA LEU A 189 -10.96 7.53 5.94
C LEU A 189 -10.19 8.61 6.71
N ASP A 190 -9.29 8.20 7.58
CA ASP A 190 -8.39 9.14 8.23
C ASP A 190 -7.13 9.33 7.39
N GLY A 191 -6.24 8.33 7.37
CA GLY A 191 -5.02 8.45 6.59
C GLY A 191 -3.80 8.92 7.38
N SER A 192 -3.95 9.42 8.60
CA SER A 192 -2.85 10.05 9.32
C SER A 192 -1.97 9.10 10.14
N ASP A 193 -0.68 9.41 10.21
CA ASP A 193 0.22 8.89 11.22
C ASP A 193 0.19 9.78 12.46
N ARG A 194 0.12 9.16 13.63
CA ARG A 194 -0.07 9.81 14.92
C ARG A 194 0.84 9.21 15.98
N ILE A 195 1.01 9.95 17.07
CA ILE A 195 1.59 9.43 18.31
C ILE A 195 0.48 9.29 19.34
N ALA A 196 0.34 8.09 19.90
CA ALA A 196 -0.57 7.87 21.02
C ALA A 196 -0.12 8.68 22.24
N THR A 197 -1.00 9.49 22.82
CA THR A 197 -0.73 10.25 24.05
C THR A 197 -1.29 9.54 25.29
N ALA A 198 -2.17 8.55 25.09
CA ALA A 198 -2.70 7.70 26.15
C ALA A 198 -2.57 6.21 25.76
N GLN A 199 -2.61 5.34 26.77
CA GLN A 199 -2.65 3.90 26.55
C GLN A 199 -4.01 3.50 26.00
N CYS A 200 -4.03 2.58 25.04
CA CYS A 200 -5.27 2.07 24.48
C CYS A 200 -5.22 0.59 24.10
N THR A 201 -6.33 -0.10 24.35
CA THR A 201 -6.52 -1.49 23.94
C THR A 201 -7.02 -1.54 22.51
N VAL A 202 -6.37 -2.37 21.70
CA VAL A 202 -6.75 -2.64 20.32
C VAL A 202 -7.31 -4.04 20.22
N PHE A 203 -8.49 -4.16 19.60
CA PHE A 203 -9.23 -5.40 19.42
C PHE A 203 -9.03 -6.00 18.03
N GLU A 204 -9.22 -7.31 17.91
CA GLU A 204 -9.12 -8.03 16.64
C GLU A 204 -10.24 -7.69 15.66
N THR A 205 -11.45 -7.41 16.17
CA THR A 205 -12.63 -7.06 15.37
C THR A 205 -13.36 -5.87 15.99
N ALA A 206 -14.18 -5.18 15.18
CA ALA A 206 -15.05 -4.11 15.64
C ALA A 206 -16.35 -4.67 16.24
N ALA A 207 -16.24 -5.40 17.34
CA ALA A 207 -17.38 -6.02 18.03
C ALA A 207 -17.29 -5.85 19.55
N ALA A 208 -18.45 -5.76 20.21
CA ALA A 208 -18.54 -5.50 21.66
C ALA A 208 -17.84 -6.55 22.56
N ALA A 209 -17.60 -7.76 22.04
CA ALA A 209 -16.93 -8.86 22.74
C ALA A 209 -15.64 -9.32 22.05
N ALA A 210 -15.02 -8.45 21.24
CA ALA A 210 -13.81 -8.79 20.51
C ALA A 210 -12.62 -9.08 21.45
N ALA A 211 -11.80 -10.06 21.07
CA ALA A 211 -10.57 -10.35 21.80
C ALA A 211 -9.58 -9.18 21.67
N SER A 212 -8.85 -8.90 22.75
CA SER A 212 -7.77 -7.92 22.74
C SER A 212 -6.61 -8.45 21.89
N LYS A 213 -6.23 -7.70 20.87
CA LYS A 213 -5.11 -7.99 19.98
C LYS A 213 -3.79 -7.48 20.54
N THR A 214 -3.78 -6.24 21.02
CA THR A 214 -2.60 -5.60 21.60
C THR A 214 -2.97 -4.38 22.42
N VAL A 215 -1.99 -3.81 23.13
CA VAL A 215 -2.11 -2.54 23.84
C VAL A 215 -1.09 -1.57 23.27
N ILE A 216 -1.56 -0.45 22.74
CA ILE A 216 -0.74 0.67 22.31
C ILE A 216 -0.42 1.51 23.55
N LYS A 217 0.85 1.81 23.76
CA LYS A 217 1.33 2.62 24.89
C LYS A 217 1.47 4.10 24.46
N PRO A 218 1.43 5.04 25.42
CA PRO A 218 1.81 6.42 25.14
C PRO A 218 3.20 6.50 24.49
N GLY A 219 3.36 7.40 23.52
CA GLY A 219 4.56 7.58 22.70
C GLY A 219 4.67 6.65 21.49
N ALA A 220 3.78 5.66 21.34
CA ALA A 220 3.82 4.75 20.20
C ALA A 220 3.29 5.42 18.92
N ALA A 221 4.00 5.20 17.81
CA ALA A 221 3.52 5.58 16.49
C ALA A 221 2.40 4.66 16.03
N VAL A 222 1.32 5.25 15.54
CA VAL A 222 0.11 4.56 15.10
C VAL A 222 -0.42 5.20 13.83
N ARG A 223 -1.01 4.40 12.94
CA ARG A 223 -1.65 4.87 11.73
C ARG A 223 -3.17 4.87 11.98
N LEU A 224 -3.85 6.00 11.86
CA LEU A 224 -5.32 6.02 11.84
C LEU A 224 -5.80 5.70 10.43
N VAL A 225 -6.50 4.58 10.26
CA VAL A 225 -7.02 4.17 8.94
C VAL A 225 -8.35 4.88 8.67
N GLY A 226 -9.25 4.89 9.65
CA GLY A 226 -10.57 5.51 9.50
C GLY A 226 -11.52 5.13 10.61
N VAL A 227 -12.79 5.51 10.46
CA VAL A 227 -13.88 5.12 11.36
C VAL A 227 -14.77 4.11 10.63
N THR A 228 -15.07 2.99 11.28
CA THR A 228 -15.99 1.97 10.76
C THR A 228 -17.44 2.46 10.86
N ALA A 229 -18.31 1.89 10.02
CA ALA A 229 -19.75 2.16 10.06
C ALA A 229 -20.37 1.86 11.44
N ASP A 230 -19.77 0.94 12.19
CA ASP A 230 -20.19 0.53 13.53
C ASP A 230 -19.57 1.39 14.65
N GLY A 231 -18.89 2.48 14.30
CA GLY A 231 -18.37 3.46 15.27
C GLY A 231 -17.04 3.09 15.94
N PHE A 232 -16.24 2.19 15.35
CA PHE A 232 -14.89 1.90 15.80
C PHE A 232 -13.86 2.68 14.99
N THR A 233 -12.78 3.12 15.63
CA THR A 233 -11.58 3.59 14.93
C THR A 233 -10.74 2.39 14.53
N GLU A 234 -10.43 2.28 13.25
CA GLU A 234 -9.46 1.30 12.72
C GLU A 234 -8.05 1.89 12.80
N VAL A 235 -7.14 1.16 13.45
CA VAL A 235 -5.74 1.54 13.67
C VAL A 235 -4.81 0.56 12.97
N GLY A 236 -3.90 1.07 12.16
CA GLY A 236 -2.80 0.31 11.57
C GLY A 236 -1.71 0.05 12.61
N LEU A 237 -1.26 -1.20 12.67
CA LEU A 237 -0.34 -1.66 13.71
C LEU A 237 1.12 -1.67 13.24
N PRO A 238 2.09 -1.42 14.14
CA PRO A 238 3.50 -1.63 13.85
C PRO A 238 3.75 -3.07 13.41
N GLY A 239 4.35 -3.25 12.23
CA GLY A 239 4.62 -4.58 11.66
C GLY A 239 3.54 -5.12 10.72
N GLY A 240 2.47 -4.35 10.47
CA GLY A 240 1.43 -4.68 9.50
C GLY A 240 0.10 -5.07 10.15
N GLY A 241 -0.95 -5.05 9.34
CA GLY A 241 -2.32 -5.30 9.77
C GLY A 241 -3.00 -4.11 10.43
N VAL A 242 -4.23 -4.35 10.85
CA VAL A 242 -5.05 -3.38 11.57
C VAL A 242 -5.63 -4.00 12.84
N GLY A 243 -6.15 -3.15 13.70
CA GLY A 243 -7.09 -3.52 14.76
C GLY A 243 -8.06 -2.38 15.05
N TYR A 244 -8.93 -2.58 16.02
CA TYR A 244 -10.08 -1.70 16.22
C TYR A 244 -10.16 -1.20 17.64
N THR A 245 -10.60 0.05 17.82
CA THR A 245 -10.82 0.66 19.13
C THR A 245 -12.15 1.41 19.12
N PRO A 246 -12.96 1.43 20.20
CA PRO A 246 -14.25 2.16 20.20
C PRO A 246 -14.05 3.69 20.06
N ALA A 247 -14.79 4.39 19.19
CA ALA A 247 -14.74 5.87 19.16
C ALA A 247 -15.47 6.45 20.41
N ALA A 248 -15.05 7.51 21.11
CA ALA A 248 -14.36 8.75 20.73
C ALA A 248 -13.11 9.10 21.59
N SER A 249 -12.63 8.19 22.43
CA SER A 249 -11.49 8.43 23.34
C SER A 249 -10.45 7.30 23.34
N ALA A 250 -10.65 6.25 22.53
CA ALA A 250 -9.98 4.99 22.80
C ALA A 250 -8.47 5.08 22.62
N CYS A 251 -7.93 5.81 21.63
CA CYS A 251 -6.52 6.19 21.60
C CYS A 251 -6.43 7.70 21.41
N VAL A 252 -6.28 8.47 22.49
CA VAL A 252 -5.95 9.89 22.35
C VAL A 252 -4.60 9.98 21.64
N THR A 253 -4.54 10.74 20.56
CA THR A 253 -3.36 10.82 19.72
C THR A 253 -3.10 12.24 19.25
N GLU A 254 -1.83 12.60 19.10
CA GLU A 254 -1.37 13.86 18.50
C GLU A 254 -0.73 13.60 17.13
N PRO A 255 -0.68 14.61 16.23
CA PRO A 255 0.08 14.50 15.00
C PRO A 255 1.53 14.09 15.27
N SER A 256 2.08 13.16 14.46
CA SER A 256 3.44 12.69 14.66
C SER A 256 4.48 13.66 14.09
N PRO A 257 5.53 14.04 14.86
CA PRO A 257 6.57 14.96 14.41
C PRO A 257 7.67 14.31 13.56
N ALA A 258 7.64 12.98 13.35
CA ALA A 258 8.68 12.30 12.58
C ALA A 258 8.67 12.78 11.13
N LYS A 259 9.84 13.14 10.57
CA LYS A 259 10.03 13.35 9.13
C LYS A 259 9.61 12.06 8.40
N GLY A 260 8.45 12.08 7.76
CA GLY A 260 7.80 10.92 7.14
C GLY A 260 6.46 10.50 7.77
N ALA A 261 6.18 10.92 9.01
CA ALA A 261 4.85 10.80 9.62
C ALA A 261 3.96 12.04 9.37
N VAL A 262 4.51 13.03 8.65
CA VAL A 262 3.81 14.14 8.01
C VAL A 262 3.35 13.78 6.58
N ALA A 263 3.59 12.55 6.13
CA ALA A 263 3.42 12.15 4.73
C ALA A 263 2.53 10.91 4.64
N ASN A 264 1.24 11.10 4.87
CA ASN A 264 0.18 10.40 4.14
C ASN A 264 -1.19 11.05 4.44
N SER A 265 -1.80 11.61 3.39
CA SER A 265 -3.25 11.83 3.24
C SER A 265 -3.93 13.04 3.89
N LEU A 266 -3.19 13.95 4.52
CA LEU A 266 -3.74 15.24 4.94
C LEU A 266 -3.08 16.36 4.15
N ILE A 267 -3.62 16.67 2.96
CA ILE A 267 -3.60 18.07 2.53
C ILE A 267 -4.22 18.85 3.68
N GLN A 268 -3.41 19.63 4.39
CA GLN A 268 -3.93 20.56 5.36
C GLN A 268 -4.42 21.75 4.55
N PHE A 269 -5.72 22.00 4.55
CA PHE A 269 -6.27 23.17 3.88
C PHE A 269 -6.72 24.19 4.91
N ASP A 270 -6.18 25.41 4.83
CA ASP A 270 -6.70 26.56 5.55
C ASP A 270 -7.36 27.53 4.57
N ALA A 271 -8.69 27.64 4.67
CA ALA A 271 -9.49 28.51 3.81
C ALA A 271 -9.24 30.02 4.06
N ARG A 272 -8.58 30.38 5.16
CA ARG A 272 -8.26 31.77 5.52
C ARG A 272 -6.93 32.24 4.94
N THR A 273 -5.99 31.31 4.73
CA THR A 273 -4.63 31.60 4.25
C THR A 273 -4.32 30.98 2.90
N CYS A 274 -5.23 30.17 2.36
CA CYS A 274 -5.04 29.37 1.15
C CYS A 274 -3.89 28.36 1.24
N GLU A 275 -3.41 28.03 2.44
CA GLU A 275 -2.35 27.05 2.63
C GLU A 275 -2.90 25.63 2.42
N LEU A 276 -2.23 24.86 1.55
CA LEU A 276 -2.57 23.47 1.19
C LEU A 276 -1.60 22.45 1.83
N GLY A 277 -0.89 22.91 2.86
CA GLY A 277 -0.04 22.10 3.72
C GLY A 277 1.33 21.77 3.10
N PRO A 278 2.27 21.30 3.95
CA PRO A 278 3.66 21.07 3.56
C PRO A 278 3.83 19.92 2.55
N GLU A 279 2.82 19.06 2.39
CA GLU A 279 2.86 17.95 1.42
C GLU A 279 2.78 18.48 -0.03
N LEU A 280 2.01 19.53 -0.28
CA LEU A 280 1.85 20.12 -1.61
C LEU A 280 2.79 21.30 -1.87
N GLU A 281 3.34 21.92 -0.83
CA GLU A 281 4.20 23.10 -0.96
C GLU A 281 5.36 22.94 -1.96
N PRO A 282 6.11 21.81 -2.00
CA PRO A 282 7.19 21.65 -2.99
C PRO A 282 6.70 21.63 -4.44
N TYR A 283 5.43 21.30 -4.67
CA TYR A 283 4.81 21.33 -5.98
C TYR A 283 4.33 22.75 -6.33
N PHE A 284 3.78 23.48 -5.36
CA PHE A 284 3.46 24.89 -5.51
C PHE A 284 4.70 25.74 -5.80
N GLU A 285 5.83 25.46 -5.14
CA GLU A 285 7.11 26.13 -5.43
C GLU A 285 7.58 25.87 -6.86
N LYS A 286 7.46 24.62 -7.34
CA LYS A 286 7.79 24.27 -8.73
C LYS A 286 6.87 24.99 -9.72
N ALA A 287 5.57 25.02 -9.44
CA ALA A 287 4.58 25.69 -10.27
C ALA A 287 4.83 27.22 -10.34
N ARG A 288 5.05 27.88 -9.20
CA ARG A 288 5.43 29.31 -9.13
C ARG A 288 6.70 29.60 -9.90
N LYS A 289 7.75 28.81 -9.69
CA LYS A 289 9.03 29.00 -10.38
C LYS A 289 8.90 28.80 -11.90
N ALA A 290 8.09 27.85 -12.33
CA ALA A 290 7.85 27.61 -13.75
C ALA A 290 7.08 28.79 -14.38
N ARG A 291 6.03 29.29 -13.71
CA ARG A 291 5.29 30.49 -14.12
C ARG A 291 6.20 31.73 -14.20
N ASP A 292 6.99 31.98 -13.17
CA ASP A 292 7.89 33.15 -13.10
C ASP A 292 9.04 33.08 -14.14
N GLY A 293 9.34 31.88 -14.64
CA GLY A 293 10.34 31.64 -15.67
C GLY A 293 9.83 31.77 -17.11
N GLN A 294 8.51 31.90 -17.32
CA GLN A 294 7.92 32.14 -18.63
C GLN A 294 8.06 33.62 -19.02
N SER A 295 8.37 33.88 -20.30
CA SER A 295 8.50 35.26 -20.79
C SER A 295 7.13 35.94 -20.80
N MET A 296 7.07 37.27 -20.63
CA MET A 296 5.81 38.03 -20.53
C MET A 296 4.90 37.92 -21.78
N GLU A 297 5.37 37.33 -22.87
CA GLU A 297 4.57 37.06 -24.09
C GLU A 297 3.86 35.69 -24.06
N GLU A 298 4.23 34.78 -23.16
CA GLU A 298 3.65 33.43 -22.98
C GLU A 298 2.87 33.30 -21.65
N THR A 299 2.28 34.39 -21.15
CA THR A 299 1.52 34.37 -19.90
C THR A 299 0.24 33.55 -20.05
N GLY A 300 0.33 32.24 -19.80
CA GLY A 300 -0.80 31.53 -19.22
C GLY A 300 -1.14 32.23 -17.90
N GLU A 301 -2.39 32.65 -17.72
CA GLU A 301 -2.87 33.29 -16.48
C GLU A 301 -2.73 32.35 -15.25
N GLU A 302 -2.47 31.08 -15.52
CA GLU A 302 -2.24 30.01 -14.55
C GLU A 302 -1.18 29.02 -15.06
N TYR A 303 -0.49 28.38 -14.12
CA TYR A 303 0.39 27.23 -14.37
C TYR A 303 -0.11 26.04 -13.54
N ASP A 304 -0.30 24.89 -14.18
CA ASP A 304 -0.62 23.63 -13.53
C ASP A 304 0.59 22.69 -13.47
N PHE A 305 0.80 22.08 -12.31
CA PHE A 305 1.81 21.04 -12.12
C PHE A 305 1.13 19.73 -11.74
N PRO A 306 1.26 18.67 -12.55
CA PRO A 306 0.57 17.40 -12.29
C PRO A 306 1.13 16.73 -11.04
N VAL A 307 0.23 16.16 -10.24
CA VAL A 307 0.56 15.37 -9.06
C VAL A 307 -0.32 14.11 -9.02
N ASP A 308 0.12 13.06 -8.35
CA ASP A 308 -0.72 11.91 -8.05
C ASP A 308 -0.73 11.70 -6.52
N LYS A 309 -1.63 12.44 -5.87
CA LYS A 309 -1.74 12.45 -4.40
C LYS A 309 -3.15 12.06 -3.97
N LYS A 310 -3.29 11.68 -2.70
CA LYS A 310 -4.59 11.36 -2.10
C LYS A 310 -4.89 12.30 -0.95
N PHE A 311 -6.13 12.76 -0.90
CA PHE A 311 -6.65 13.60 0.17
C PHE A 311 -7.97 13.07 0.69
N ARG A 312 -7.97 12.47 1.90
CA ARG A 312 -9.18 11.90 2.51
C ARG A 312 -10.01 11.01 1.55
N GLY A 313 -9.33 10.22 0.71
CA GLY A 313 -9.97 9.36 -0.30
C GLY A 313 -10.33 10.03 -1.63
N LEU A 314 -10.03 11.33 -1.79
CA LEU A 314 -10.06 12.06 -3.06
C LEU A 314 -8.70 11.94 -3.75
N ARG A 315 -8.70 11.91 -5.09
CA ARG A 315 -7.48 11.94 -5.89
C ARG A 315 -7.14 13.38 -6.26
N VAL A 316 -5.97 13.85 -5.88
CA VAL A 316 -5.44 15.17 -6.24
C VAL A 316 -4.52 14.97 -7.44
N THR A 317 -4.82 15.68 -8.52
CA THR A 317 -4.29 15.41 -9.86
C THR A 317 -3.38 16.52 -10.38
N ALA A 318 -3.52 17.73 -9.86
CA ALA A 318 -2.62 18.85 -10.13
C ALA A 318 -2.64 19.85 -8.98
N VAL A 319 -1.53 20.58 -8.82
CA VAL A 319 -1.52 21.88 -8.14
C VAL A 319 -1.61 22.98 -9.19
N ILE A 320 -2.26 24.09 -8.87
CA ILE A 320 -2.54 25.18 -9.81
C ILE A 320 -2.09 26.49 -9.17
N VAL A 321 -1.38 27.33 -9.91
CA VAL A 321 -0.90 28.64 -9.45
C VAL A 321 -1.29 29.69 -10.48
N GLY A 322 -2.15 30.63 -10.08
CA GLY A 322 -2.45 31.86 -10.81
C GLY A 322 -1.69 33.06 -10.23
N TYR A 323 -1.96 34.26 -10.74
CA TYR A 323 -1.28 35.49 -10.30
C TYR A 323 -1.48 35.77 -8.80
N GLU A 324 -2.72 35.72 -8.31
CA GLU A 324 -3.13 36.03 -6.92
C GLU A 324 -3.93 34.89 -6.26
N TRP A 325 -3.92 33.72 -6.87
CA TRP A 325 -4.65 32.56 -6.38
C TRP A 325 -3.85 31.28 -6.59
N GLN A 326 -4.17 30.27 -5.79
CA GLN A 326 -3.65 28.92 -5.94
C GLN A 326 -4.73 27.89 -5.68
N GLY A 327 -4.50 26.67 -6.12
CA GLY A 327 -5.52 25.65 -6.05
C GLY A 327 -5.02 24.24 -6.28
N VAL A 328 -5.94 23.30 -6.17
CA VAL A 328 -5.71 21.89 -6.47
C VAL A 328 -6.83 21.37 -7.35
N ALA A 329 -6.45 20.55 -8.33
CA ALA A 329 -7.38 19.79 -9.12
C ALA A 329 -7.64 18.42 -8.48
N PHE A 330 -8.87 17.96 -8.57
CA PHE A 330 -9.29 16.65 -8.13
C PHE A 330 -9.75 15.80 -9.30
N GLY A 331 -9.39 14.52 -9.26
CA GLY A 331 -9.91 13.50 -10.16
C GLY A 331 -11.37 13.12 -9.89
N ASP A 332 -11.97 13.65 -8.82
CA ASP A 332 -13.32 13.36 -8.33
C ASP A 332 -14.31 14.50 -8.67
N PRO A 333 -15.63 14.21 -8.81
CA PRO A 333 -16.64 15.24 -9.04
C PRO A 333 -16.74 16.26 -7.90
N ALA A 334 -17.07 17.51 -8.23
CA ALA A 334 -17.16 18.61 -7.26
C ALA A 334 -18.09 18.30 -6.08
N SER A 335 -19.21 17.62 -6.32
CA SER A 335 -20.14 17.22 -5.26
C SER A 335 -19.51 16.28 -4.23
N LYS A 336 -18.65 15.35 -4.67
CA LYS A 336 -17.91 14.43 -3.79
C LYS A 336 -16.83 15.18 -3.01
N VAL A 337 -16.12 16.09 -3.67
CA VAL A 337 -15.09 16.92 -3.02
C VAL A 337 -15.73 17.82 -1.95
N GLN A 338 -16.79 18.56 -2.29
CA GLN A 338 -17.53 19.38 -1.33
C GLN A 338 -18.05 18.56 -0.14
N ALA A 339 -18.59 17.35 -0.38
CA ALA A 339 -19.04 16.48 0.70
C ALA A 339 -17.90 16.09 1.65
N ALA A 340 -16.71 15.77 1.12
CA ALA A 340 -15.54 15.48 1.93
C ALA A 340 -15.10 16.70 2.76
N PHE A 341 -15.11 17.91 2.19
CA PHE A 341 -14.78 19.12 2.96
C PHE A 341 -15.84 19.49 4.00
N ARG A 342 -17.13 19.30 3.73
CA ARG A 342 -18.18 19.46 4.75
C ARG A 342 -18.00 18.49 5.92
N GLN A 343 -17.59 17.25 5.65
CA GLN A 343 -17.28 16.28 6.70
C GLN A 343 -16.08 16.69 7.57
N MET A 344 -15.18 17.54 7.06
CA MET A 344 -14.08 18.13 7.83
C MET A 344 -14.50 19.37 8.64
N GLY A 345 -15.77 19.77 8.58
CA GLY A 345 -16.31 20.90 9.34
C GLY A 345 -16.31 22.23 8.58
N PHE A 346 -15.89 22.24 7.31
CA PHE A 346 -16.01 23.45 6.49
C PHE A 346 -17.48 23.74 6.16
N LYS A 347 -17.87 25.00 6.36
CA LYS A 347 -19.17 25.50 5.92
C LYS A 347 -19.08 25.84 4.44
N ILE A 348 -19.65 24.99 3.59
CA ILE A 348 -19.61 25.17 2.13
C ILE A 348 -21.04 25.27 1.63
N ASP A 349 -21.34 26.36 0.93
CA ASP A 349 -22.67 26.62 0.39
C ASP A 349 -22.99 25.73 -0.83
N LYS A 350 -24.13 25.96 -1.48
CA LYS A 350 -24.58 25.18 -2.65
C LYS A 350 -23.75 25.41 -3.91
N ASN A 351 -23.09 26.56 -4.02
CA ASN A 351 -22.25 26.92 -5.17
C ASN A 351 -20.83 26.38 -5.01
N GLY A 352 -20.46 25.97 -3.78
CA GLY A 352 -19.14 25.47 -3.45
C GLY A 352 -18.28 26.49 -2.73
N ASP A 353 -18.85 27.64 -2.36
CA ASP A 353 -18.15 28.73 -1.70
C ASP A 353 -18.03 28.45 -0.21
N PHE A 354 -16.85 28.73 0.35
CA PHE A 354 -16.58 28.57 1.77
C PHE A 354 -17.09 29.80 2.51
N ALA A 355 -17.81 29.58 3.61
CA ALA A 355 -18.14 30.65 4.53
C ALA A 355 -16.93 30.93 5.43
N VAL A 356 -16.23 32.03 5.14
CA VAL A 356 -15.17 32.63 5.96
C VAL A 356 -15.71 33.90 6.63
N ASP A 357 -15.01 34.38 7.66
CA ASP A 357 -15.37 35.61 8.36
C ASP A 357 -15.13 36.84 7.44
N ASP A 358 -15.91 37.92 7.61
CA ASP A 358 -15.87 39.11 6.71
C ASP A 358 -14.50 39.84 6.69
N ASP A 359 -13.62 39.56 7.65
CA ASP A 359 -12.26 40.09 7.73
C ASP A 359 -11.22 39.26 6.93
N VAL A 360 -11.65 38.17 6.31
CA VAL A 360 -10.81 37.32 5.46
C VAL A 360 -10.89 37.81 4.01
N ALA A 361 -9.76 38.30 3.49
CA ALA A 361 -9.67 38.89 2.15
C ALA A 361 -9.52 37.86 1.01
N VAL A 362 -9.58 36.56 1.31
CA VAL A 362 -9.46 35.48 0.32
C VAL A 362 -10.80 34.80 0.09
N ALA A 363 -11.11 34.51 -1.17
CA ALA A 363 -12.23 33.68 -1.56
C ALA A 363 -11.76 32.24 -1.78
N THR A 364 -12.50 31.28 -1.23
CA THR A 364 -12.29 29.85 -1.50
C THR A 364 -13.54 29.23 -2.09
N THR A 365 -13.37 28.49 -3.20
CA THR A 365 -14.47 27.78 -3.87
C THR A 365 -14.04 26.40 -4.34
N ILE A 366 -14.91 25.41 -4.18
CA ILE A 366 -14.82 24.11 -4.86
C ILE A 366 -15.84 24.05 -6.00
N ARG A 367 -15.37 23.96 -7.24
CA ARG A 367 -16.21 23.97 -8.43
C ARG A 367 -15.86 22.86 -9.42
N PRO A 368 -16.77 22.48 -10.33
CA PRO A 368 -16.42 21.64 -11.47
C PRO A 368 -15.38 22.33 -12.35
N THR A 369 -14.44 21.56 -12.89
CA THR A 369 -13.49 22.07 -13.86
C THR A 369 -14.21 22.35 -15.20
N ASP A 370 -13.85 23.44 -15.85
CA ASP A 370 -14.39 23.80 -17.16
C ASP A 370 -13.92 22.82 -18.26
N ALA A 371 -14.38 23.04 -19.50
CA ALA A 371 -14.04 22.16 -20.61
C ALA A 371 -12.54 22.20 -20.97
N SER A 372 -11.93 23.39 -20.90
CA SER A 372 -10.52 23.64 -21.21
C SER A 372 -9.56 22.97 -20.24
N ALA A 373 -9.93 22.92 -18.97
CA ALA A 373 -9.09 22.39 -17.91
C ALA A 373 -9.44 20.95 -17.52
N ARG A 374 -10.41 20.30 -18.18
CA ARG A 374 -10.89 18.95 -17.80
C ARG A 374 -9.80 17.86 -17.84
N SER A 375 -8.73 18.08 -18.58
CA SER A 375 -7.53 17.23 -18.61
C SER A 375 -6.85 17.14 -17.23
N ARG A 376 -6.93 18.19 -16.41
CA ARG A 376 -6.30 18.25 -15.08
C ARG A 376 -7.17 17.66 -13.97
N GLY A 377 -8.49 17.56 -14.15
CA GLY A 377 -9.40 17.06 -13.12
C GLY A 377 -10.89 17.21 -13.48
N GLN A 378 -11.74 16.60 -12.66
CA GLN A 378 -13.20 16.77 -12.73
C GLN A 378 -13.70 17.96 -11.91
N SER A 379 -12.93 18.35 -10.89
CA SER A 379 -13.21 19.53 -10.06
C SER A 379 -11.92 20.16 -9.56
N GLU A 380 -12.04 21.36 -9.03
CA GLU A 380 -10.93 22.12 -8.48
C GLU A 380 -11.35 22.86 -7.22
N LEU A 381 -10.42 22.98 -6.28
CA LEU A 381 -10.46 23.94 -5.20
C LEU A 381 -9.56 25.09 -5.58
N ILE A 382 -10.10 26.30 -5.58
CA ILE A 382 -9.36 27.54 -5.81
C ILE A 382 -9.46 28.39 -4.56
N CYS A 383 -8.34 29.00 -4.19
CA CYS A 383 -8.25 29.91 -3.07
C CYS A 383 -7.32 31.07 -3.44
N GLY A 384 -7.79 32.30 -3.30
CA GLY A 384 -7.01 33.49 -3.62
C GLY A 384 -7.78 34.78 -3.39
N VAL A 385 -7.12 35.89 -3.71
CA VAL A 385 -7.68 37.25 -3.63
C VAL A 385 -8.36 37.62 -4.94
#